data_AF-A0A550C663-F1
#
_entry.id   AF-A0A550C663-F1
#
_cell.length_a   1.000
_cell.length_b   1.000
_cell.length_c   1.000
_cell.angle_alpha   90.00
_cell.angle_beta   90.00
_cell.angle_gamma   90.00
#
_symmetry.space_group_name_H-M   'P 1'
#
loop_
_entity.id
_entity.type
_entity.pdbx_description
1 polymer ?
#
loop_
_entity_poly.entity_id
_entity_poly.type
_entity_poly.pdbx_seq_one_letter_code
_entity_poly.pdbx_strand_id
1 'polypeptide(L)'
;MAFTPPPPYDPPTRTGGRSVSHNTVETHVLNSFSYKTVNTRWPVILTGVIDTVCNFNHELHVQAADEATANANADKIAQGRSIIEQISKLKYEMARDKELQTLYDDGEPHVELYNSQLEELKKEGKNTWYTAPWLFAECYLYRLLRNYFLAAKWTDYDPFFKQK
;
A
#
# COMPACT_ATOMS: atom_id res chain seq x y z
N MET A 1 8.07 -66.41 -4.96
CA MET A 1 6.72 -65.85 -4.74
C MET A 1 6.65 -64.56 -5.54
N ALA A 2 5.85 -64.52 -6.61
CA ALA A 2 5.80 -63.42 -7.57
C ALA A 2 4.77 -62.37 -7.14
N PHE A 3 5.18 -61.10 -7.11
CA PHE A 3 4.32 -59.94 -6.86
C PHE A 3 3.53 -59.60 -8.14
N THR A 4 2.21 -59.70 -8.10
CA THR A 4 1.32 -59.17 -9.15
C THR A 4 0.87 -57.76 -8.77
N PRO A 5 0.99 -56.76 -9.67
CA PRO A 5 0.54 -55.40 -9.39
C PRO A 5 -1.00 -55.28 -9.39
N PRO A 6 -1.57 -54.37 -8.59
CA PRO A 6 -3.02 -54.13 -8.54
C PRO A 6 -3.55 -53.42 -9.81
N PRO A 7 -4.84 -53.60 -10.14
CA PRO A 7 -5.45 -53.04 -11.35
C PRO A 7 -5.60 -51.50 -11.31
N PRO A 8 -5.73 -50.84 -12.48
CA PRO A 8 -5.89 -49.39 -12.57
C PRO A 8 -7.22 -48.92 -11.96
N TYR A 9 -7.19 -47.77 -11.29
CA TYR A 9 -8.36 -47.12 -10.70
C TYR A 9 -9.16 -46.37 -11.77
N ASP A 10 -10.37 -46.82 -12.06
CA ASP A 10 -11.35 -46.07 -12.85
C ASP A 10 -12.22 -45.20 -11.92
N PRO A 11 -12.22 -43.87 -12.06
CA PRO A 11 -13.08 -43.00 -11.26
C PRO A 11 -14.55 -43.09 -11.69
N PRO A 12 -15.51 -42.99 -10.75
CA PRO A 12 -16.92 -43.15 -11.06
C PRO A 12 -17.44 -41.97 -11.88
N THR A 13 -18.00 -42.25 -13.06
CA THR A 13 -18.80 -41.28 -13.81
C THR A 13 -20.09 -40.98 -13.04
N ARG A 14 -20.10 -39.92 -12.23
CA ARG A 14 -21.32 -39.43 -11.58
C ARG A 14 -21.98 -38.38 -12.47
N THR A 15 -22.91 -38.85 -13.29
CA THR A 15 -24.00 -38.05 -13.83
C THR A 15 -24.90 -37.53 -12.70
N GLY A 16 -25.23 -36.25 -12.74
CA GLY A 16 -26.44 -35.70 -12.13
C GLY A 16 -26.26 -34.74 -10.96
N GLY A 17 -26.56 -33.45 -11.24
CA GLY A 17 -27.27 -32.60 -10.28
C GLY A 17 -26.48 -31.45 -9.64
N ARG A 18 -26.63 -30.26 -10.24
CA ARG A 18 -26.74 -28.95 -9.59
C ARG A 18 -25.56 -28.49 -8.70
N SER A 19 -24.70 -27.63 -9.24
CA SER A 19 -24.23 -26.46 -8.51
C SER A 19 -24.11 -25.27 -9.46
N VAL A 20 -24.77 -24.18 -9.08
CA VAL A 20 -24.72 -22.91 -9.79
C VAL A 20 -23.32 -22.32 -9.60
N SER A 21 -22.75 -21.88 -10.71
CA SER A 21 -21.52 -21.10 -10.86
C SER A 21 -21.20 -20.18 -9.68
N HIS A 22 -20.23 -20.56 -8.84
CA HIS A 22 -19.63 -19.69 -7.82
C HIS A 22 -18.20 -19.24 -8.16
N ASN A 23 -17.65 -19.62 -9.33
CA ASN A 23 -16.25 -19.35 -9.70
C ASN A 23 -16.07 -18.22 -10.72
N THR A 24 -17.14 -17.76 -11.39
CA THR A 24 -17.04 -16.72 -12.43
C THR A 24 -16.98 -15.31 -11.85
N VAL A 25 -17.52 -15.09 -10.64
CA VAL A 25 -17.50 -13.77 -10.00
C VAL A 25 -16.12 -13.46 -9.40
N GLU A 26 -15.46 -14.44 -8.77
CA GLU A 26 -14.13 -14.25 -8.16
C GLU A 26 -13.03 -13.96 -9.19
N THR A 27 -13.10 -14.61 -10.35
CA THR A 27 -12.11 -14.43 -11.43
C THR A 27 -12.18 -13.06 -12.12
N HIS A 28 -13.32 -12.36 -12.03
CA HIS A 28 -13.51 -11.02 -12.58
C HIS A 28 -12.94 -9.92 -11.67
N VAL A 29 -13.00 -10.12 -10.35
CA VAL A 29 -12.44 -9.18 -9.36
C VAL A 29 -10.91 -9.25 -9.37
N LEU A 30 -10.34 -10.47 -9.47
CA LEU A 30 -8.88 -10.71 -9.58
C LEU A 30 -8.26 -10.16 -10.89
N ASN A 31 -9.05 -10.04 -11.96
CA ASN A 31 -8.62 -9.46 -13.24
C ASN A 31 -8.97 -7.97 -13.39
N SER A 32 -9.63 -7.37 -12.41
CA SER A 32 -9.93 -5.94 -12.46
C SER A 32 -8.63 -5.13 -12.46
N PHE A 33 -8.60 -4.08 -13.29
CA PHE A 33 -7.45 -3.17 -13.39
C PHE A 33 -7.08 -2.55 -12.04
N SER A 34 -8.09 -2.30 -11.20
CA SER A 34 -7.93 -1.85 -9.82
C SER A 34 -7.15 -2.85 -8.98
N TYR A 35 -7.52 -4.14 -8.98
CA TYR A 35 -6.81 -5.17 -8.20
C TYR A 35 -5.34 -5.33 -8.62
N LYS A 36 -5.06 -5.32 -9.94
CA LYS A 36 -3.68 -5.34 -10.44
C LYS A 36 -2.91 -4.09 -10.00
N THR A 37 -3.53 -2.91 -10.05
CA THR A 37 -2.89 -1.63 -9.68
C THR A 37 -2.53 -1.60 -8.20
N VAL A 38 -3.46 -2.00 -7.32
CA VAL A 38 -3.22 -2.04 -5.86
C VAL A 38 -2.10 -3.01 -5.50
N ASN A 39 -2.02 -4.17 -6.16
CA ASN A 39 -1.04 -5.20 -5.82
C ASN A 39 0.32 -5.06 -6.51
N THR A 40 0.40 -4.36 -7.64
CA THR A 40 1.66 -4.25 -8.41
C THR A 40 2.19 -2.82 -8.48
N ARG A 41 1.35 -1.84 -8.82
CA ARG A 41 1.82 -0.47 -9.05
C ARG A 41 2.06 0.28 -7.75
N TRP A 42 1.10 0.27 -6.83
CA TRP A 42 1.24 1.03 -5.59
C TRP A 42 2.41 0.57 -4.71
N PRO A 43 2.69 -0.74 -4.54
CA PRO A 43 3.86 -1.19 -3.78
C PRO A 43 5.18 -0.76 -4.43
N VAL A 44 5.25 -0.70 -5.76
CA VAL A 44 6.42 -0.19 -6.50
C VAL A 44 6.60 1.31 -6.26
N ILE A 45 5.52 2.09 -6.34
CA ILE A 45 5.52 3.54 -6.05
C ILE A 45 6.01 3.79 -4.61
N LEU A 46 5.42 3.09 -3.63
CA LEU A 46 5.80 3.24 -2.22
C LEU A 46 7.25 2.85 -1.96
N THR A 47 7.74 1.80 -2.62
CA THR A 47 9.14 1.37 -2.50
C THR A 47 10.07 2.43 -3.11
N GLY A 48 9.72 3.01 -4.26
CA GLY A 48 10.49 4.11 -4.86
C GLY A 48 10.55 5.36 -3.97
N VAL A 49 9.46 5.69 -3.27
CA VAL A 49 9.47 6.78 -2.26
C VAL A 49 10.39 6.44 -1.09
N ILE A 50 10.33 5.21 -0.55
CA ILE A 50 11.23 4.74 0.50
C ILE A 50 12.70 4.86 0.06
N ASP A 51 13.03 4.38 -1.13
CA ASP A 51 14.39 4.42 -1.68
C ASP A 51 14.89 5.87 -1.80
N THR A 52 14.03 6.78 -2.24
CA THR A 52 14.34 8.20 -2.36
C THR A 52 14.66 8.83 -1.00
N VAL A 53 13.84 8.57 0.02
CA VAL A 53 14.08 9.06 1.39
C VAL A 53 15.33 8.41 2.01
N CYS A 54 15.56 7.12 1.73
CA CYS A 54 16.74 6.40 2.22
C CYS A 54 18.03 6.97 1.63
N ASN A 55 18.06 7.23 0.32
CA ASN A 55 19.18 7.87 -0.37
C ASN A 55 19.42 9.28 0.16
N PHE A 56 18.37 10.07 0.40
CA PHE A 56 18.51 11.40 0.99
C PHE A 56 19.09 11.35 2.40
N ASN A 57 18.63 10.43 3.25
CA ASN A 57 19.21 10.22 4.58
C ASN A 57 20.69 9.81 4.51
N HIS A 58 21.06 8.98 3.53
CA HIS A 58 22.45 8.61 3.28
C HIS A 58 23.30 9.80 2.82
N GLU A 59 22.80 10.62 1.89
CA GLU A 59 23.44 11.86 1.44
C GLU A 59 23.70 12.81 2.62
N LEU A 60 22.70 13.03 3.49
CA LEU A 60 22.83 13.85 4.70
C LEU A 60 23.86 13.30 5.69
N HIS A 61 23.95 11.98 5.83
CA HIS A 61 24.94 11.33 6.68
C HIS A 61 26.36 11.48 6.13
N VAL A 62 26.55 11.36 4.81
CA VAL A 62 27.85 11.54 4.15
C VAL A 62 28.31 13.01 4.19
N GLN A 63 27.37 13.96 4.09
CA GLN A 63 27.65 15.40 4.13
C GLN A 63 27.94 15.94 5.54
N ALA A 64 27.77 15.12 6.59
CA ALA A 64 28.11 15.49 7.96
C ALA A 64 29.63 15.52 8.17
N ALA A 65 30.28 16.57 7.67
CA ALA A 65 31.73 16.77 7.77
C ALA A 65 32.18 17.33 9.13
N ASP A 66 31.29 18.02 9.84
CA ASP A 66 31.53 18.61 11.16
C ASP A 66 30.34 18.37 12.10
N GLU A 67 30.58 18.56 13.40
CA GLU A 67 29.61 18.28 14.47
C GLU A 67 28.36 19.19 14.41
N ALA A 68 28.49 20.41 13.88
CA ALA A 68 27.37 21.33 13.71
C ALA A 68 26.43 20.86 12.59
N THR A 69 27.00 20.41 11.47
CA THR A 69 26.28 19.86 10.32
C THR A 69 25.66 18.50 10.66
N ALA A 70 26.36 17.67 11.44
CA ALA A 70 25.85 16.41 11.96
C ALA A 70 24.59 16.62 12.82
N ASN A 71 24.61 17.58 13.74
CA ASN A 71 23.45 17.89 14.58
C ASN A 71 22.27 18.46 13.77
N ALA A 72 22.53 19.35 12.80
CA ALA A 72 21.48 19.88 11.93
C ALA A 72 20.83 18.79 11.04
N ASN A 73 21.62 17.79 10.63
CA ASN A 73 21.15 16.68 9.81
C ASN A 73 20.50 15.56 10.63
N ALA A 74 20.83 15.43 11.92
CA ALA A 74 20.29 14.38 12.79
C ALA A 74 18.75 14.42 12.86
N ASP A 75 18.16 15.61 13.00
CA ASP A 75 16.71 15.79 13.03
C ASP A 75 16.05 15.37 11.71
N LYS A 76 16.65 15.75 10.57
CA LYS A 76 16.17 15.36 9.24
C LYS A 76 16.27 13.86 9.03
N ILE A 77 17.38 13.23 9.45
CA ILE A 77 17.56 11.78 9.34
C ILE A 77 16.54 11.04 10.23
N ALA A 78 16.27 11.54 11.44
CA ALA A 78 15.24 10.97 12.33
C ALA A 78 13.83 11.07 11.70
N GLN A 79 13.49 12.22 11.12
CA GLN A 79 12.24 12.44 10.39
C GLN A 79 12.12 11.50 9.18
N GLY A 80 13.17 11.39 8.36
CA GLY A 80 13.22 10.50 7.21
C GLY A 80 13.05 9.03 7.61
N ARG A 81 13.65 8.59 8.72
CA ARG A 81 13.45 7.24 9.27
C ARG A 81 11.99 7.00 9.68
N SER A 82 11.36 7.97 10.32
CA SER A 82 9.94 7.89 10.69
C SER A 82 9.04 7.79 9.46
N ILE A 83 9.32 8.53 8.39
CA ILE A 83 8.59 8.41 7.11
C ILE A 83 8.74 7.00 6.53
N ILE A 84 9.97 6.46 6.48
CA ILE A 84 10.24 5.11 5.96
C ILE A 84 9.45 4.05 6.73
N GLU A 85 9.42 4.16 8.06
CA GLU A 85 8.65 3.25 8.92
C GLU A 85 7.14 3.32 8.62
N GLN A 86 6.58 4.54 8.53
CA GLN A 86 5.17 4.75 8.22
C GLN A 86 4.79 4.19 6.84
N ILE A 87 5.61 4.45 5.80
CA ILE A 87 5.35 3.93 4.45
C ILE A 87 5.51 2.41 4.39
N SER A 88 6.49 1.85 5.13
CA SER A 88 6.68 0.40 5.21
C SER A 88 5.48 -0.28 5.88
N LYS A 89 4.96 0.31 6.94
CA LYS A 89 3.73 -0.14 7.61
C LYS A 89 2.52 -0.06 6.67
N LEU A 90 2.37 1.06 5.96
CA LEU A 90 1.30 1.26 4.97
C LEU A 90 1.33 0.18 3.88
N LYS A 91 2.50 -0.10 3.30
CA LYS A 91 2.68 -1.17 2.30
C LYS A 91 2.23 -2.54 2.82
N TYR A 92 2.54 -2.84 4.07
CA TYR A 92 2.14 -4.07 4.72
C TYR A 92 0.64 -4.14 5.02
N GLU A 93 0.03 -3.04 5.44
CA GLU A 93 -1.41 -2.91 5.67
C GLU A 93 -2.20 -3.06 4.36
N MET A 94 -1.72 -2.44 3.29
CA MET A 94 -2.27 -2.61 1.93
C MET A 94 -2.23 -4.06 1.47
N ALA A 95 -1.10 -4.76 1.62
CA ALA A 95 -0.96 -6.15 1.20
C ALA A 95 -1.91 -7.12 1.92
N ARG A 96 -2.44 -6.71 3.09
CA ARG A 96 -3.39 -7.48 3.89
C ARG A 96 -4.83 -7.00 3.80
N ASP A 97 -5.11 -6.10 2.86
CA ASP A 97 -6.42 -5.51 2.68
C ASP A 97 -6.99 -4.91 3.97
N LYS A 98 -6.14 -4.19 4.72
CA LYS A 98 -6.57 -3.50 5.93
C LYS A 98 -7.48 -2.32 5.60
N GLU A 99 -8.21 -1.88 6.62
CA GLU A 99 -9.02 -0.67 6.53
C GLU A 99 -8.14 0.57 6.30
N LEU A 100 -8.64 1.49 5.48
CA LEU A 100 -8.05 2.80 5.22
C LEU A 100 -8.07 3.60 6.52
N GLN A 101 -6.90 4.12 6.92
CA GLN A 101 -6.75 4.91 8.13
C GLN A 101 -7.36 6.30 7.97
N THR A 102 -7.74 6.96 9.06
CA THR A 102 -8.13 8.37 8.99
C THR A 102 -6.89 9.23 8.87
N LEU A 103 -6.96 10.31 8.09
CA LEU A 103 -5.89 11.29 7.99
C LEU A 103 -5.83 12.13 9.27
N TYR A 104 -4.62 12.42 9.73
CA TYR A 104 -4.40 13.38 10.82
C TYR A 104 -4.63 14.80 10.30
N ASP A 105 -5.09 15.69 11.18
CA ASP A 105 -5.22 17.10 10.85
C ASP A 105 -3.83 17.72 10.68
N ASP A 106 -3.43 17.92 9.43
CA ASP A 106 -2.17 18.51 9.01
C ASP A 106 -2.31 19.99 8.62
N GLY A 107 -3.49 20.59 8.85
CA GLY A 107 -3.80 21.98 8.49
C GLY A 107 -3.91 22.23 6.98
N GLU A 108 -3.86 21.18 6.16
CA GLU A 108 -4.01 21.27 4.71
C GLU A 108 -5.46 21.03 4.27
N PRO A 109 -5.88 21.61 3.13
CA PRO A 109 -7.25 21.48 2.67
C PRO A 109 -7.62 20.02 2.39
N HIS A 110 -8.92 19.75 2.46
CA HIS A 110 -9.55 18.48 2.10
C HIS A 110 -9.34 17.30 3.07
N VAL A 111 -8.61 17.43 4.18
CA VAL A 111 -8.54 16.36 5.23
C VAL A 111 -9.94 15.95 5.67
N GLU A 112 -10.76 16.93 6.01
CA GLU A 112 -12.13 16.71 6.49
C GLU A 112 -13.01 16.03 5.44
N LEU A 113 -12.81 16.37 4.15
CA LEU A 113 -13.53 15.74 3.04
C LEU A 113 -13.16 14.26 2.90
N TYR A 114 -11.86 13.93 2.93
CA TYR A 114 -11.39 12.55 2.86
C TYR A 114 -11.85 11.74 4.07
N ASN A 115 -11.75 12.29 5.28
CA ASN A 115 -12.21 11.62 6.49
C ASN A 115 -13.73 11.41 6.49
N SER A 116 -14.51 12.36 5.99
CA SER A 116 -15.97 12.20 5.84
C SER A 116 -16.32 11.09 4.84
N GLN A 117 -15.65 11.05 3.68
CA GLN A 117 -15.84 9.97 2.69
C GLN A 117 -15.39 8.61 3.22
N LEU A 118 -14.32 8.54 4.00
CA LEU A 118 -13.90 7.30 4.65
C LEU A 118 -14.96 6.77 5.62
N GLU A 119 -15.59 7.64 6.40
CA GLU A 119 -16.68 7.26 7.30
C GLU A 119 -17.93 6.79 6.54
N GLU A 120 -18.24 7.38 5.39
CA GLU A 120 -19.29 6.88 4.50
C GLU A 120 -18.95 5.49 3.93
N LEU A 121 -17.74 5.31 3.40
CA LEU A 121 -17.26 4.01 2.91
C LEU A 121 -17.25 2.94 4.01
N LYS A 122 -16.96 3.34 5.25
CA LYS A 122 -17.00 2.45 6.42
C LYS A 122 -18.41 1.99 6.74
N LYS A 123 -19.42 2.88 6.64
CA LYS A 123 -20.84 2.49 6.78
C LYS A 123 -21.28 1.52 5.69
N GLU A 124 -20.71 1.63 4.49
CA GLU A 124 -20.97 0.72 3.37
C GLU A 124 -20.16 -0.60 3.43
N GLY A 125 -19.21 -0.73 4.37
CA GLY A 125 -18.30 -1.88 4.43
C GLY A 125 -17.28 -1.94 3.27
N LYS A 126 -16.97 -0.79 2.66
CA LYS A 126 -16.04 -0.64 1.52
C LYS A 126 -14.81 0.21 1.87
N ASN A 127 -14.38 0.18 3.13
CA ASN A 127 -13.27 0.99 3.62
C ASN A 127 -11.91 0.26 3.57
N THR A 128 -11.77 -0.80 2.78
CA THR A 128 -10.48 -1.51 2.62
C THR A 128 -9.80 -1.13 1.30
N TRP A 129 -8.49 -1.39 1.20
CA TRP A 129 -7.71 -1.08 0.00
C TRP A 129 -8.21 -1.78 -1.27
N TYR A 130 -8.86 -2.94 -1.16
CA TYR A 130 -9.43 -3.67 -2.29
C TYR A 130 -10.90 -3.35 -2.56
N THR A 131 -11.64 -2.89 -1.55
CA THR A 131 -13.09 -2.63 -1.67
C THR A 131 -13.40 -1.17 -1.99
N ALA A 132 -12.53 -0.24 -1.62
CA ALA A 132 -12.71 1.16 -1.89
C ALA A 132 -12.69 1.46 -3.41
N PRO A 133 -13.42 2.49 -3.88
CA PRO A 133 -13.35 2.92 -5.27
C PRO A 133 -11.91 3.24 -5.67
N TRP A 134 -11.46 2.67 -6.79
CA TRP A 134 -10.05 2.78 -7.21
C TRP A 134 -9.53 4.21 -7.31
N LEU A 135 -10.31 5.11 -7.92
CA LEU A 135 -9.94 6.54 -8.05
C LEU A 135 -9.79 7.20 -6.68
N PHE A 136 -10.71 6.89 -5.74
CA PHE A 136 -10.64 7.41 -4.38
C PHE A 136 -9.39 6.88 -3.66
N ALA A 137 -9.14 5.57 -3.72
CA ALA A 137 -8.01 4.94 -3.07
C ALA A 137 -6.66 5.42 -3.63
N GLU A 138 -6.57 5.69 -4.93
CA GLU A 138 -5.37 6.28 -5.56
C GLU A 138 -5.14 7.72 -5.07
N CYS A 139 -6.16 8.58 -5.14
CA CYS A 139 -6.03 9.95 -4.63
C CYS A 139 -5.71 9.98 -3.13
N TYR A 140 -6.36 9.11 -2.36
CA TYR A 140 -6.14 8.95 -0.93
C TYR A 140 -4.71 8.51 -0.62
N LEU A 141 -4.13 7.58 -1.40
CA LEU A 141 -2.74 7.14 -1.23
C LEU A 141 -1.75 8.31 -1.30
N TYR A 142 -1.88 9.17 -2.32
CA TYR A 142 -1.02 10.34 -2.47
C TYR A 142 -1.26 11.38 -1.37
N ARG A 143 -2.52 11.55 -0.93
CA ARG A 143 -2.85 12.45 0.18
C ARG A 143 -2.27 11.96 1.51
N LEU A 144 -2.30 10.65 1.75
CA LEU A 144 -1.72 10.01 2.92
C LEU A 144 -0.19 10.13 2.93
N LEU A 145 0.46 9.91 1.78
CA LEU A 145 1.89 10.18 1.64
C LEU A 145 2.22 11.62 2.03
N ARG A 146 1.49 12.61 1.47
CA ARG A 146 1.68 14.02 1.82
C ARG A 146 1.49 14.28 3.31
N ASN A 147 0.50 13.65 3.95
CA ASN A 147 0.25 13.75 5.39
C ASN A 147 1.47 13.27 6.21
N TYR A 148 2.13 12.18 5.80
CA TYR A 148 3.36 11.70 6.46
C TYR A 148 4.54 12.66 6.31
N PHE A 149 4.74 13.25 5.12
CA PHE A 149 5.80 14.24 4.91
C PHE A 149 5.55 15.53 5.71
N LEU A 150 4.30 15.99 5.78
CA LEU A 150 3.91 17.14 6.59
C LEU A 150 4.12 16.89 8.09
N ALA A 151 3.71 15.71 8.59
CA ALA A 151 3.95 15.31 9.98
C ALA A 151 5.45 15.29 10.33
N ALA A 152 6.30 14.92 9.36
CA ALA A 152 7.74 14.92 9.48
C ALA A 152 8.39 16.31 9.26
N LYS A 153 7.60 17.38 9.07
CA LYS A 153 8.06 18.76 8.77
C LYS A 153 8.81 18.91 7.44
N TRP A 154 8.56 18.01 6.48
CA TRP A 154 9.13 18.04 5.14
C TRP A 154 8.11 18.63 4.16
N THR A 155 7.75 19.89 4.35
CA THR A 155 6.71 20.60 3.58
C THR A 155 7.04 20.74 2.10
N ASP A 156 8.31 21.00 1.79
CA ASP A 156 8.77 21.32 0.44
C ASP A 156 9.40 20.13 -0.29
N TYR A 157 9.44 18.96 0.36
CA TYR A 157 10.09 17.77 -0.21
C TYR A 157 9.11 16.99 -1.09
N ASP A 158 9.40 16.92 -2.37
CA ASP A 158 8.67 16.07 -3.32
C ASP A 158 9.46 14.77 -3.58
N PRO A 159 9.01 13.61 -3.07
CA PRO A 159 9.68 12.33 -3.29
C PRO A 159 9.65 11.86 -4.74
N PHE A 160 8.77 12.42 -5.58
CA PHE A 160 8.65 12.07 -6.99
C PHE A 160 9.48 12.98 -7.90
N PHE A 161 10.11 14.03 -7.37
CA PHE A 161 10.88 14.99 -8.16
C PHE A 161 12.05 14.34 -8.93
N LYS A 162 12.74 13.37 -8.31
CA LYS A 162 13.87 12.64 -8.92
C LYS A 162 13.43 11.67 -10.05
N GLN A 163 12.14 11.38 -10.19
CA GLN A 163 11.59 10.41 -11.16
C GLN A 163 10.93 11.07 -12.38
N LYS A 164 10.94 12.40 -12.50
CA LYS A 164 10.37 13.15 -13.64
C LYS A 164 11.33 13.32 -14.81
#